data_AF-A0A367GJC4-F1
#
_entry.id   AF-A0A367GJC4-F1
#
_cell.length_a   1.000
_cell.length_b   1.000
_cell.length_c   1.000
_cell.angle_alpha   90.00
_cell.angle_beta   90.00
_cell.angle_gamma   90.00
#
_symmetry.space_group_name_H-M   'P 1'
#
loop_
_entity.id
_entity.type
_entity.pdbx_description
1 polymer ?
#
loop_
_entity_poly.entity_id
_entity_poly.type
_entity_poly.pdbx_seq_one_letter_code
_entity_poly.pdbx_strand_id
1 'polypeptide(L)'
;MKYIDINQKFTAKAAEYIAKGYTINTATMSGSQGEVAHVDLTDGKQVVRVLLDSFTEYDSFNSLSGLEIVVGTPADKVVPYDTVRYNTIWNNRLEVIESERFYEIGSSKRRGNTFYGTKAEAEQAEALSVERYKAKSKTSPYIDLTDRYLPLAVSIVKKRTGCTRVQKANVRIHKDSKGYIVSYRNELYRLH
;
A
#
# COMPACT_ATOMS: atom_id res chain seq x y z
N MET A 1 15.45 -2.78 -4.89
CA MET A 1 16.21 -2.25 -3.73
C MET A 1 15.41 -2.38 -2.45
N LYS A 2 16.07 -2.37 -1.29
CA LYS A 2 15.47 -2.31 0.04
C LYS A 2 15.55 -0.87 0.57
N TYR A 3 14.86 -0.61 1.68
CA TYR A 3 14.88 0.70 2.33
C TYR A 3 16.30 1.18 2.70
N ILE A 4 17.21 0.26 3.05
CA ILE A 4 18.62 0.63 3.34
C ILE A 4 19.32 1.25 2.12
N ASP A 5 19.01 0.80 0.91
CA ASP A 5 19.61 1.33 -0.32
C ASP A 5 19.10 2.76 -0.57
N ILE A 6 17.84 3.04 -0.23
CA ILE A 6 17.25 4.39 -0.28
C ILE A 6 17.91 5.30 0.76
N ASN A 7 18.10 4.82 2.00
CA ASN A 7 18.83 5.57 3.03
C ASN A 7 20.26 5.90 2.59
N GLN A 8 20.95 4.98 1.91
CA GLN A 8 22.28 5.23 1.34
C GLN A 8 22.24 6.31 0.26
N LYS A 9 21.27 6.26 -0.66
CA LYS A 9 21.07 7.29 -1.69
C LYS A 9 20.75 8.67 -1.07
N PHE A 10 19.85 8.72 -0.08
CA PHE A 10 19.52 9.94 0.64
C PHE A 10 20.74 10.55 1.34
N THR A 11 21.52 9.70 2.02
CA THR A 11 22.77 10.11 2.67
C THR A 11 23.79 10.62 1.66
N ALA A 12 23.93 9.94 0.51
CA ALA A 12 24.82 10.36 -0.56
C ALA A 12 24.44 11.74 -1.12
N LYS A 13 23.15 12.04 -1.29
CA LYS A 13 22.69 13.37 -1.71
C LYS A 13 23.05 14.47 -0.71
N ALA A 14 22.87 14.24 0.59
CA ALA A 14 23.34 15.19 1.60
C ALA A 14 24.87 15.35 1.55
N ALA A 15 25.61 14.24 1.42
CA ALA A 15 27.07 14.25 1.34
C ALA A 15 27.61 14.99 0.10
N GLU A 16 26.94 14.90 -1.06
CA GLU A 16 27.31 15.64 -2.27
C GLU A 16 27.30 17.15 -2.05
N TYR A 17 26.30 17.68 -1.33
CA TYR A 17 26.23 19.11 -0.99
C TYR A 17 27.25 19.49 0.08
N ILE A 18 27.48 18.62 1.08
CA ILE A 18 28.55 18.84 2.07
C ILE A 18 29.92 18.94 1.38
N ALA A 19 30.19 18.06 0.40
CA ALA A 19 31.42 18.10 -0.38
C ALA A 19 31.55 19.39 -1.23
N LYS A 20 30.44 20.03 -1.60
CA LYS A 20 30.40 21.35 -2.26
C LYS A 20 30.57 22.53 -1.30
N GLY A 21 30.81 22.27 0.00
CA GLY A 21 31.01 23.30 1.02
C GLY A 21 29.75 23.71 1.77
N TYR A 22 28.64 23.01 1.60
CA TYR A 22 27.43 23.25 2.39
C TYR A 22 27.60 22.68 3.81
N THR A 23 26.96 23.31 4.78
CA THR A 23 26.87 22.83 6.17
C THR A 23 25.41 22.59 6.55
N ILE A 24 25.17 21.80 7.61
CA ILE A 24 23.81 21.55 8.10
C ILE A 24 23.17 22.84 8.61
N ASN A 25 22.01 23.20 8.06
CA ASN A 25 21.19 24.32 8.48
C ASN A 25 20.17 23.89 9.54
N THR A 26 20.56 23.93 10.81
CA THR A 26 19.68 23.52 11.93
C THR A 26 18.49 24.47 12.16
N ALA A 27 18.50 25.67 11.57
CA ALA A 27 17.47 26.69 11.76
C ALA A 27 16.08 26.28 11.23
N THR A 28 16.02 25.40 10.23
CA THR A 28 14.78 25.02 9.52
C THR A 28 14.36 23.56 9.71
N MET A 29 15.13 22.79 10.49
CA MET A 29 14.94 21.34 10.68
C MET A 29 14.06 20.95 11.88
N SER A 30 13.44 21.92 12.56
CA SER A 30 12.65 21.68 13.78
C SER A 30 11.23 21.18 13.52
N GLY A 31 10.66 21.47 12.35
CA GLY A 31 9.28 21.14 11.99
C GLY A 31 9.21 19.98 11.01
N SER A 32 8.17 19.14 11.16
CA SER A 32 7.83 18.10 10.20
C SER A 32 6.44 18.33 9.61
N GLN A 33 6.27 18.00 8.33
CA GLN A 33 5.02 18.03 7.59
C GLN A 33 4.48 16.61 7.31
N GLY A 34 5.05 15.59 7.96
CA GLY A 34 4.70 14.18 7.74
C GLY A 34 5.58 13.46 6.72
N GLU A 35 6.64 14.12 6.23
CA GLU A 35 7.67 13.47 5.42
C GLU A 35 8.41 12.37 6.20
N VAL A 36 9.11 11.49 5.49
CA VAL A 36 9.90 10.43 6.10
C VAL A 36 11.16 10.99 6.77
N ALA A 37 11.88 11.88 6.07
CA ALA A 37 13.04 12.56 6.59
C ALA A 37 13.36 13.80 5.74
N HIS A 38 14.06 14.77 6.32
CA HIS A 38 14.69 15.84 5.55
C HIS A 38 16.02 16.27 6.20
N VAL A 39 16.93 16.80 5.39
CA VAL A 39 18.15 17.47 5.83
C VAL A 39 18.26 18.79 5.08
N ASP A 40 18.36 19.88 5.83
CA ASP A 40 18.56 21.21 5.27
C ASP A 40 20.03 21.57 5.34
N LEU A 41 20.55 22.09 4.23
CA LEU A 41 21.94 22.40 4.02
C LEU A 41 22.07 23.85 3.53
N THR A 42 23.15 24.54 3.88
CA THR A 42 23.40 25.91 3.43
C THR A 42 24.88 26.17 3.15
N ASP A 43 25.15 26.98 2.13
CA ASP A 43 26.46 27.58 1.83
C ASP A 43 26.62 28.98 2.48
N GLY A 44 25.67 29.38 3.33
CA GLY A 44 25.57 30.70 3.94
C GLY A 44 24.90 31.76 3.08
N LYS A 45 24.51 31.45 1.84
CA LYS A 45 23.75 32.35 0.96
C LYS A 45 22.32 31.85 0.74
N GLN A 46 22.17 30.54 0.54
CA GLN A 46 20.89 29.89 0.30
C GLN A 46 20.75 28.60 1.10
N VAL A 47 19.53 28.11 1.22
CA VAL A 47 19.23 26.80 1.82
C VAL A 47 18.80 25.83 0.71
N VAL A 48 19.31 24.60 0.76
CA VAL A 48 18.86 23.47 -0.05
C VAL A 48 18.32 22.41 0.91
N ARG A 49 17.15 21.87 0.59
CA ARG A 49 16.54 20.76 1.31
C ARG A 49 16.74 19.46 0.52
N VAL A 50 17.30 18.45 1.18
CA VAL A 50 17.23 17.05 0.73
C VAL A 50 16.08 16.40 1.50
N LEU A 51 15.00 16.10 0.79
CA LEU A 51 13.74 15.58 1.31
C LEU A 51 13.58 14.11 0.89
N LEU A 52 13.14 13.26 1.82
CA LEU A 52 12.62 11.93 1.55
C LEU A 52 11.15 11.93 1.95
N ASP A 53 10.27 11.73 0.99
CA ASP A 53 8.83 11.72 1.21
C ASP A 53 8.17 10.47 0.63
N SER A 54 6.97 10.16 1.09
CA SER A 54 6.12 9.13 0.51
C SER A 54 5.21 9.74 -0.55
N PHE A 55 4.93 8.98 -1.60
CA PHE A 55 3.96 9.38 -2.62
C PHE A 55 2.97 8.24 -2.91
N THR A 56 1.79 8.63 -3.36
CA THR A 56 0.80 7.72 -3.94
C THR A 56 0.26 8.34 -5.22
N GLU A 57 0.47 7.65 -6.34
CA GLU A 57 -0.16 7.95 -7.62
C GLU A 57 -1.44 7.13 -7.74
N TYR A 58 -2.55 7.80 -8.05
CA TYR A 58 -3.83 7.16 -8.31
C TYR A 58 -4.08 7.14 -9.81
N ASP A 59 -4.40 5.96 -10.33
CA ASP A 59 -5.03 5.77 -11.63
C ASP A 59 -6.47 5.25 -11.42
N SER A 60 -7.26 5.22 -12.48
CA SER A 60 -8.70 4.89 -12.49
C SER A 60 -9.05 3.57 -11.79
N PHE A 61 -8.10 2.63 -11.72
CA PHE A 61 -8.33 1.29 -11.13
C PHE A 61 -7.23 0.82 -10.18
N ASN A 62 -6.09 1.51 -10.11
CA ASN A 62 -4.90 1.07 -9.37
C ASN A 62 -4.25 2.27 -8.66
N SER A 63 -3.51 2.01 -7.59
CA SER A 63 -2.66 3.01 -6.95
C SER A 63 -1.24 2.48 -6.84
N LEU A 64 -0.27 3.27 -7.30
CA LEU A 64 1.14 2.98 -7.10
C LEU A 64 1.66 3.88 -5.98
N SER A 65 2.32 3.29 -4.99
CA SER A 65 2.94 4.05 -3.89
C SER A 65 4.43 3.84 -3.88
N GLY A 66 5.14 4.75 -3.23
CA GLY A 66 6.59 4.70 -3.17
C GLY A 66 7.19 5.76 -2.30
N LEU A 67 8.52 5.86 -2.38
CA LEU A 67 9.32 6.91 -1.76
C LEU A 67 9.97 7.76 -2.83
N GLU A 68 10.12 9.04 -2.57
CA GLU A 68 10.76 10.00 -3.45
C GLU A 68 11.84 10.76 -2.68
N ILE A 69 13.05 10.79 -3.23
CA ILE A 69 14.07 11.74 -2.80
C ILE A 69 13.91 12.98 -3.67
N VAL A 70 13.72 14.14 -3.04
CA VAL A 70 13.65 15.44 -3.70
C VAL A 70 14.77 16.32 -3.16
N VAL A 71 15.51 16.95 -4.05
CA VAL A 71 16.45 18.02 -3.73
C VAL A 71 15.88 19.31 -4.30
N GLY A 72 15.73 20.33 -3.45
CA GLY A 72 15.17 21.61 -3.91
C GLY A 72 15.54 22.79 -3.01
N THR A 73 15.41 23.99 -3.59
CA THR A 73 15.54 25.25 -2.85
C THR A 73 14.15 25.72 -2.41
N PRO A 74 14.00 26.31 -1.22
CA PRO A 74 12.75 26.95 -0.82
C PRO A 74 12.41 28.10 -1.78
N ALA A 75 11.18 28.13 -2.29
CA ALA A 75 10.68 29.28 -3.05
C ALA A 75 10.49 30.51 -2.16
N ASP A 76 10.11 30.27 -0.89
CA ASP A 76 10.00 31.31 0.13
C ASP A 76 11.41 31.75 0.60
N LYS A 77 11.59 33.04 0.88
CA LYS A 77 12.88 33.55 1.36
C LYS A 77 13.22 32.95 2.73
N VAL A 78 14.29 32.17 2.78
CA VAL A 78 14.86 31.61 4.01
C VAL A 78 16.22 32.25 4.27
N VAL A 79 16.42 32.76 5.48
CA VAL A 79 17.72 33.32 5.90
C VAL A 79 18.56 32.19 6.52
N PRO A 80 19.74 31.88 5.96
CA PRO A 80 20.68 30.94 6.57
C PRO A 80 21.14 31.40 7.96
N TYR A 81 21.41 30.47 8.87
CA TYR A 81 21.90 30.74 10.22
C TYR A 81 20.98 31.60 11.09
N ASP A 82 19.71 31.71 10.71
CA ASP A 82 18.75 32.44 11.52
C ASP A 82 18.60 31.76 12.89
N THR A 83 18.83 32.53 13.95
CA THR A 83 18.68 32.05 15.33
C THR A 83 17.20 32.03 15.75
N VAL A 84 16.36 32.69 14.95
CA VAL A 84 14.93 32.80 15.12
C VAL A 84 14.26 31.58 14.48
N ARG A 85 14.02 30.54 15.29
CA ARG A 85 13.61 29.17 14.87
C ARG A 85 12.18 29.04 14.33
N TYR A 86 11.63 30.05 13.65
CA TYR A 86 10.26 30.04 13.12
C TYR A 86 10.18 29.77 11.61
N ASN A 87 11.32 29.77 10.91
CA ASN A 87 11.35 29.59 9.46
C ASN A 87 11.03 28.13 9.10
N THR A 88 9.82 27.93 8.57
CA THR A 88 9.36 26.63 8.08
C THR A 88 9.52 26.58 6.56
N ILE A 89 10.33 25.66 6.07
CA ILE A 89 10.39 25.33 4.64
C ILE A 89 9.22 24.41 4.32
N TRP A 90 8.30 24.85 3.46
CA TRP A 90 7.17 24.06 3.02
C TRP A 90 7.57 23.09 1.91
N ASN A 91 7.33 21.79 2.10
CA ASN A 91 7.79 20.75 1.16
C ASN A 91 7.14 20.91 -0.23
N ASN A 92 5.89 21.37 -0.28
CA ASN A 92 5.16 21.66 -1.52
C ASN A 92 5.52 22.98 -2.20
N ARG A 93 6.49 23.74 -1.64
CA ARG A 93 7.00 25.01 -2.20
C ARG A 93 8.51 24.96 -2.45
N LEU A 94 9.02 23.77 -2.76
CA LEU A 94 10.39 23.60 -3.21
C LEU A 94 10.47 23.85 -4.72
N GLU A 95 11.43 24.66 -5.14
CA GLU A 95 11.91 24.67 -6.51
C GLU A 95 12.80 23.44 -6.68
N VAL A 96 12.27 22.42 -7.35
CA VAL A 96 12.91 21.10 -7.48
C VAL A 96 14.13 21.20 -8.40
N ILE A 97 15.29 20.80 -7.88
CA ILE A 97 16.56 20.69 -8.62
C ILE A 97 16.68 19.27 -9.18
N GLU A 98 16.39 18.26 -8.36
CA GLU A 98 16.50 16.85 -8.71
C GLU A 98 15.46 16.05 -7.94
N SER A 99 14.91 15.00 -8.55
CA SER A 99 14.01 14.05 -7.90
C SER A 99 14.28 12.62 -8.39
N GLU A 100 14.25 11.65 -7.48
CA GLU A 100 14.34 10.22 -7.79
C GLU A 100 13.22 9.45 -7.08
N ARG A 101 12.39 8.73 -7.84
CA ARG A 101 11.26 7.94 -7.32
C ARG A 101 11.59 6.45 -7.24
N PHE A 102 11.12 5.83 -6.15
CA PHE A 102 11.27 4.42 -5.84
C PHE A 102 9.90 3.81 -5.55
N TYR A 103 9.38 3.03 -6.49
CA TYR A 103 8.02 2.47 -6.41
C TYR A 103 8.01 1.17 -5.63
N GLU A 104 7.00 0.96 -4.78
CA GLU A 104 6.82 -0.31 -4.08
C GLU A 104 6.43 -1.41 -5.08
N ILE A 105 7.25 -2.46 -5.18
CA ILE A 105 7.02 -3.63 -6.06
C ILE A 105 6.51 -4.86 -5.30
N GLY A 106 6.29 -4.69 -3.99
CA GLY A 106 5.77 -5.73 -3.13
C GLY A 106 5.99 -5.38 -1.66
N SER A 107 4.91 -5.46 -0.88
CA SER A 107 4.96 -5.26 0.57
C SER A 107 4.44 -6.50 1.30
N SER A 108 5.31 -7.13 2.08
CA SER A 108 4.85 -8.03 3.14
C SER A 108 4.64 -7.19 4.39
N LYS A 109 3.41 -6.73 4.62
CA LYS A 109 3.02 -5.98 5.83
C LYS A 109 3.43 -6.69 7.14
N ARG A 110 3.66 -8.01 7.10
CA ARG A 110 4.05 -8.83 8.25
C ARG A 110 5.55 -8.91 8.52
N ARG A 111 6.43 -8.44 7.62
CA ARG A 111 7.89 -8.71 7.74
C ARG A 111 8.81 -7.52 7.52
N GLY A 112 8.29 -6.29 7.38
CA GLY A 112 9.14 -5.11 7.13
C GLY A 112 9.98 -5.21 5.86
N ASN A 113 9.60 -6.10 4.93
CA ASN A 113 10.30 -6.39 3.70
C ASN A 113 9.54 -5.76 2.53
N THR A 114 9.50 -4.43 2.50
CA THR A 114 9.08 -3.69 1.31
C THR A 114 10.26 -3.62 0.35
N PHE A 115 10.02 -4.00 -0.89
CA PHE A 115 10.98 -3.84 -1.97
C PHE A 115 10.55 -2.67 -2.85
N TYR A 116 11.54 -1.91 -3.31
CA TYR A 116 11.34 -0.78 -4.19
C TYR A 116 12.02 -1.03 -5.53
N GLY A 117 11.43 -0.51 -6.59
CA GLY A 117 11.92 -0.62 -7.95
C GLY A 117 11.47 0.56 -8.81
N THR A 118 11.51 0.35 -10.11
CA THR A 118 11.04 1.29 -11.11
C THR A 118 9.52 1.28 -11.22
N LYS A 119 8.96 2.32 -11.85
CA LYS A 119 7.53 2.38 -12.17
C LYS A 119 7.05 1.15 -12.94
N ALA A 120 7.80 0.75 -13.98
CA ALA A 120 7.46 -0.39 -14.82
C ALA A 120 7.43 -1.73 -14.03
N GLU A 121 8.37 -1.93 -13.10
CA GLU A 121 8.37 -3.12 -12.24
C GLU A 121 7.16 -3.12 -11.30
N ALA A 122 6.76 -1.95 -10.78
CA ALA A 122 5.58 -1.83 -9.91
C ALA A 122 4.29 -2.08 -10.66
N GLU A 123 4.16 -1.56 -11.88
CA GLU A 123 3.01 -1.84 -12.76
C GLU A 123 2.90 -3.33 -13.09
N GLN A 124 4.02 -4.00 -13.38
CA GLN A 124 4.04 -5.45 -13.62
C GLN A 124 3.65 -6.25 -12.36
N ALA A 125 4.18 -5.87 -11.20
CA ALA A 125 3.85 -6.52 -9.93
C ALA A 125 2.36 -6.37 -9.58
N GLU A 126 1.80 -5.19 -9.82
CA GLU A 126 0.37 -4.92 -9.58
C GLU A 126 -0.51 -5.68 -10.56
N ALA A 127 -0.16 -5.71 -11.85
CA ALA A 127 -0.87 -6.51 -12.85
C ALA A 127 -0.93 -8.00 -12.44
N LEU A 128 0.19 -8.55 -11.98
CA LEU A 128 0.26 -9.93 -11.48
C LEU A 128 -0.57 -10.12 -10.21
N SER A 129 -0.62 -9.13 -9.31
CA SER A 129 -1.47 -9.13 -8.12
C SER A 129 -2.96 -9.18 -8.48
N VAL A 130 -3.38 -8.34 -9.43
CA VAL A 130 -4.74 -8.30 -9.97
C VAL A 130 -5.11 -9.62 -10.64
N GLU A 131 -4.22 -10.21 -11.43
CA GLU A 131 -4.43 -11.53 -12.02
C GLU A 131 -4.62 -12.63 -10.97
N ARG A 132 -3.76 -12.66 -9.94
CA ARG A 132 -3.89 -13.60 -8.82
C ARG A 132 -5.20 -13.40 -8.06
N TYR A 133 -5.63 -12.16 -7.86
CA TYR A 133 -6.90 -11.84 -7.25
C TYR A 133 -8.08 -12.34 -8.10
N LYS A 134 -8.07 -12.08 -9.41
CA LYS A 134 -9.05 -12.60 -10.38
C LYS A 134 -9.07 -14.12 -10.43
N ALA A 135 -7.92 -14.78 -10.28
CA ALA A 135 -7.84 -16.24 -10.24
C ALA A 135 -8.48 -16.79 -8.95
N LYS A 136 -8.20 -16.17 -7.80
CA LYS A 136 -8.77 -16.57 -6.49
C LYS A 136 -10.29 -16.46 -6.47
N SER A 137 -10.87 -15.44 -7.11
CA SER A 137 -12.34 -15.31 -7.20
C SER A 137 -12.98 -16.43 -8.04
N LYS A 138 -12.25 -17.00 -9.00
CA LYS A 138 -12.70 -18.14 -9.82
C LYS A 138 -12.55 -19.50 -9.11
N THR A 139 -11.75 -19.61 -8.05
CA THR A 139 -11.38 -20.90 -7.43
C THR A 139 -12.35 -21.40 -6.34
N SER A 140 -13.55 -20.85 -6.23
CA SER A 140 -14.57 -21.48 -5.39
C SER A 140 -15.62 -22.16 -6.26
N PRO A 141 -15.33 -23.39 -6.72
CA PRO A 141 -16.30 -24.12 -7.52
C PRO A 141 -17.52 -24.39 -6.66
N TYR A 142 -18.69 -24.18 -7.24
CA TYR A 142 -19.91 -24.81 -6.79
C TYR A 142 -19.68 -26.32 -6.86
N ILE A 143 -19.65 -26.99 -5.71
CA ILE A 143 -19.57 -28.44 -5.65
C ILE A 143 -20.94 -28.95 -5.24
N ASP A 144 -21.65 -29.60 -6.16
CA ASP A 144 -22.87 -30.32 -5.82
C ASP A 144 -22.51 -31.57 -5.01
N LEU A 145 -23.10 -31.68 -3.82
CA LEU A 145 -22.87 -32.78 -2.90
C LEU A 145 -24.17 -33.52 -2.58
N THR A 146 -25.24 -33.25 -3.35
CA THR A 146 -26.59 -33.69 -3.06
C THR A 146 -26.65 -35.21 -2.93
N ASP A 147 -26.10 -35.95 -3.89
CA ASP A 147 -26.16 -37.42 -3.86
C ASP A 147 -25.43 -38.02 -2.66
N ARG A 148 -24.30 -37.43 -2.27
CA ARG A 148 -23.46 -37.93 -1.17
C ARG A 148 -24.06 -37.66 0.21
N TYR A 149 -24.70 -36.51 0.38
CA TYR A 149 -25.16 -36.04 1.69
C TYR A 149 -26.68 -35.80 1.78
N LEU A 150 -27.47 -36.35 0.85
CA LEU A 150 -28.94 -36.23 0.86
C LEU A 150 -29.57 -36.58 2.21
N PRO A 151 -29.18 -37.67 2.93
CA PRO A 151 -29.76 -37.98 4.24
C PRO A 151 -29.49 -36.90 5.29
N LEU A 152 -28.28 -36.34 5.29
CA LEU A 152 -27.87 -35.26 6.20
C LEU A 152 -28.62 -33.96 5.86
N ALA A 153 -28.70 -33.61 4.57
CA ALA A 153 -29.41 -32.43 4.10
C ALA A 153 -30.90 -32.49 4.47
N VAL A 154 -31.55 -33.66 4.32
CA VAL A 154 -32.93 -33.87 4.76
C VAL A 154 -33.09 -33.65 6.27
N SER A 155 -32.18 -34.17 7.09
CA SER A 155 -32.20 -33.98 8.54
C SER A 155 -32.12 -32.49 8.93
N ILE A 156 -31.24 -31.74 8.27
CA ILE A 156 -31.07 -30.30 8.46
C ILE A 156 -32.35 -29.55 8.08
N VAL A 157 -32.96 -29.87 6.93
CA VAL A 157 -34.23 -29.26 6.50
C VAL A 157 -35.33 -29.51 7.52
N LYS A 158 -35.49 -30.75 8.01
CA LYS A 158 -36.47 -31.08 9.05
C LYS A 158 -36.27 -30.23 10.31
N LYS A 159 -35.02 -30.09 10.76
CA LYS A 159 -34.69 -29.31 11.96
C LYS A 159 -34.93 -27.81 11.79
N ARG A 160 -34.65 -27.26 10.60
CA ARG A 160 -34.81 -25.83 10.31
C ARG A 160 -36.25 -25.41 9.99
N THR A 161 -37.00 -26.27 9.31
CA THR A 161 -38.37 -25.97 8.85
C THR A 161 -39.49 -26.55 9.73
N GLY A 162 -39.17 -27.49 10.62
CA GLY A 162 -40.17 -28.25 11.39
C GLY A 162 -41.00 -29.24 10.57
N CYS A 163 -40.74 -29.37 9.25
CA CYS A 163 -41.48 -30.27 8.38
C CYS A 163 -41.17 -31.74 8.69
N THR A 164 -42.21 -32.55 8.94
CA THR A 164 -42.07 -33.99 9.20
C THR A 164 -41.87 -34.80 7.91
N ARG A 165 -42.48 -34.36 6.80
CA ARG A 165 -42.36 -34.95 5.46
C ARG A 165 -41.61 -34.01 4.51
N VAL A 166 -40.35 -34.37 4.19
CA VAL A 166 -39.49 -33.61 3.27
C VAL A 166 -39.42 -34.33 1.93
N GLN A 167 -39.74 -33.62 0.84
CA GLN A 167 -39.60 -34.14 -0.52
C GLN A 167 -38.13 -34.09 -0.97
N LYS A 168 -37.49 -35.26 -1.04
CA LYS A 168 -36.05 -35.38 -1.37
C LYS A 168 -35.67 -34.73 -2.69
N ALA A 169 -36.53 -34.78 -3.71
CA ALA A 169 -36.30 -34.15 -5.01
C ALA A 169 -36.10 -32.62 -4.94
N ASN A 170 -36.61 -31.98 -3.87
CA ASN A 170 -36.50 -30.55 -3.65
C ASN A 170 -35.36 -30.17 -2.69
N VAL A 171 -34.56 -31.14 -2.24
CA VAL A 171 -33.41 -30.91 -1.34
C VAL A 171 -32.15 -30.92 -2.19
N ARG A 172 -31.32 -29.87 -2.03
CA ARG A 172 -29.94 -29.89 -2.55
C ARG A 172 -28.96 -29.49 -1.45
N ILE A 173 -27.75 -29.99 -1.53
CA ILE A 173 -26.64 -29.54 -0.70
C ILE A 173 -25.42 -29.30 -1.58
N HIS A 174 -24.83 -28.12 -1.45
CA HIS A 174 -23.65 -27.74 -2.20
C HIS A 174 -22.67 -26.98 -1.31
N LYS A 175 -21.43 -26.89 -1.77
CA LYS A 175 -20.38 -26.07 -1.14
C LYS A 175 -20.06 -24.90 -2.05
N ASP A 176 -19.99 -23.71 -1.48
CA ASP A 176 -19.51 -22.47 -2.13
C ASP A 176 -18.30 -21.87 -1.37
N SER A 177 -17.93 -20.64 -1.70
CA SER A 177 -16.79 -19.92 -1.09
C SER A 177 -16.98 -19.60 0.39
N LYS A 178 -18.24 -19.62 0.85
CA LYS A 178 -18.65 -19.18 2.17
C LYS A 178 -19.03 -20.36 3.07
N GLY A 179 -19.07 -21.59 2.55
CA GLY A 179 -19.28 -22.81 3.32
C GLY A 179 -20.24 -23.78 2.65
N TYR A 180 -20.93 -24.57 3.46
CA TYR A 180 -21.94 -25.52 2.99
C TYR A 180 -23.33 -24.87 3.05
N ILE A 181 -24.14 -25.10 2.01
CA ILE A 181 -25.50 -24.60 1.91
C ILE A 181 -26.44 -25.75 1.61
N VAL A 182 -27.52 -25.84 2.38
CA VAL A 182 -28.65 -26.75 2.12
C VAL A 182 -29.82 -25.93 1.60
N SER A 183 -30.39 -26.30 0.46
CA SER A 183 -31.55 -25.63 -0.12
C SER A 183 -32.79 -26.51 -0.08
N TYR A 184 -33.96 -25.93 0.22
CA TYR A 184 -35.26 -26.61 0.11
C TYR A 184 -36.36 -25.65 -0.32
N ARG A 185 -37.06 -25.95 -1.42
CA ARG A 185 -38.21 -25.17 -1.94
C ARG A 185 -37.98 -23.65 -1.94
N ASN A 186 -36.86 -23.23 -2.52
CA ASN A 186 -36.40 -21.84 -2.64
C ASN A 186 -35.83 -21.19 -1.37
N GLU A 187 -35.79 -21.90 -0.23
CA GLU A 187 -35.06 -21.44 0.94
C GLU A 187 -33.63 -21.97 0.97
N LEU A 188 -32.72 -21.16 1.50
CA LEU A 188 -31.28 -21.46 1.62
C LEU A 188 -30.86 -21.42 3.09
N TYR A 189 -30.30 -22.50 3.59
CA TYR A 189 -29.78 -22.62 4.94
C TYR A 189 -28.26 -22.79 4.88
N ARG A 190 -27.53 -21.74 5.28
CA ARG A 190 -26.08 -21.81 5.41
C ARG A 190 -25.71 -22.54 6.71
N LEU A 191 -24.77 -23.48 6.60
CA LEU A 191 -24.20 -24.19 7.73
C LEU A 191 -22.98 -23.41 8.19
N HIS A 192 -23.00 -22.96 9.45
CA HIS A 192 -21.89 -22.30 10.14
C HIS A 192 -21.03 -23.34 10.85
#